data_AF-A0A6C0HTP5-F1
#
_entry.id   AF-A0A6C0HTP5-F1
#
_cell.length_a   1.000
_cell.length_b   1.000
_cell.length_c   1.000
_cell.angle_alpha   90.00
_cell.angle_beta   90.00
_cell.angle_gamma   90.00
#
_symmetry.space_group_name_H-M   'P 1'
#
loop_
_entity.id
_entity.type
_entity.pdbx_description
1 polymer ?
#
loop_
_entity_poly.entity_id
_entity_poly.type
_entity_poly.pdbx_seq_one_letter_code
_entity_poly.pdbx_strand_id
1 'polypeptide(L)'
;MANPVKNPVAAINDYLFGPVDTSYCIWFYILSLFAFVYFIFNLAGAFVAMLFKKVHYVFPTGLFMVAIVWFYFYFNNRLLYNMCLRSEK
;
A
#
# COMPACT_ATOMS: atom_id res chain seq x y z
N MET A 1 -9.08 -34.43 -28.71
CA MET A 1 -8.98 -33.01 -29.11
C MET A 1 -9.93 -32.22 -28.22
N ALA A 2 -9.48 -31.84 -27.01
CA ALA A 2 -10.29 -31.06 -26.09
C ALA A 2 -9.96 -29.57 -26.32
N ASN A 3 -10.94 -28.83 -26.80
CA ASN A 3 -10.87 -27.38 -26.99
C ASN A 3 -10.85 -26.72 -25.60
N PRO A 4 -9.82 -25.95 -25.20
CA PRO A 4 -9.89 -25.20 -23.96
C PRO A 4 -10.88 -24.06 -24.19
N VAL A 5 -12.04 -24.14 -23.52
CA VAL A 5 -12.97 -23.03 -23.35
C VAL A 5 -12.17 -21.88 -22.77
N LYS A 6 -11.77 -20.91 -23.62
CA LYS A 6 -11.10 -19.67 -23.22
C LYS A 6 -12.11 -18.85 -22.44
N ASN A 7 -12.20 -19.13 -21.14
CA ASN A 7 -13.04 -18.38 -20.24
C ASN A 7 -12.47 -16.95 -20.21
N PRO A 8 -13.20 -15.93 -20.70
CA PRO A 8 -12.64 -14.58 -20.82
C PRO A 8 -12.19 -14.06 -19.45
N VAL A 9 -12.87 -14.47 -18.38
CA VAL A 9 -12.53 -14.14 -16.99
C VAL A 9 -11.14 -14.65 -16.57
N ALA A 10 -10.74 -15.86 -17.00
CA ALA A 10 -9.43 -16.41 -16.69
C ALA A 10 -8.32 -15.64 -17.40
N ALA A 11 -8.52 -15.32 -18.68
CA ALA A 11 -7.56 -14.50 -19.44
C ALA A 11 -7.39 -13.10 -18.82
N ILE A 12 -8.47 -12.45 -18.38
CA ILE A 12 -8.39 -11.12 -17.76
C ILE A 12 -7.63 -11.21 -16.42
N ASN A 13 -7.86 -12.26 -15.63
CA ASN A 13 -7.13 -12.48 -14.38
C ASN A 13 -5.63 -12.67 -14.61
N ASP A 14 -5.23 -13.38 -15.67
CA ASP A 14 -3.82 -13.56 -16.01
C ASP A 14 -3.16 -12.28 -16.57
N TYR A 15 -3.93 -11.33 -17.10
CA TYR A 15 -3.41 -10.01 -17.52
C TYR A 15 -3.36 -8.98 -16.36
N LEU A 16 -4.32 -9.03 -15.44
CA LEU A 16 -4.38 -8.11 -14.29
C LEU A 16 -3.56 -8.58 -13.08
N PHE A 17 -3.54 -9.90 -12.86
CA PHE A 17 -2.81 -10.59 -11.79
C PHE A 17 -1.81 -11.60 -12.38
N GLY A 18 -1.34 -11.36 -13.61
CA GLY A 18 -0.23 -12.11 -14.17
C GLY A 18 0.98 -12.08 -13.24
N PRO A 19 1.85 -13.10 -13.32
CA PRO A 19 3.01 -13.21 -12.43
C PRO A 19 3.76 -11.89 -12.42
N VAL A 20 3.75 -11.24 -11.26
CA VAL A 20 4.36 -9.93 -11.10
C VAL A 20 5.85 -10.09 -11.37
N ASP A 21 6.32 -9.46 -12.45
CA ASP A 21 7.72 -9.51 -12.84
C ASP A 21 8.59 -9.03 -11.67
N THR A 22 9.65 -9.79 -11.37
CA THR A 22 10.51 -9.58 -10.19
C THR A 22 11.10 -8.18 -10.15
N SER A 23 11.21 -7.51 -11.30
CA SER A 23 11.67 -6.12 -11.43
C SER A 23 10.77 -5.11 -10.68
N TYR A 24 9.46 -5.38 -10.56
CA TYR A 24 8.53 -4.50 -9.83
C TYR A 24 8.60 -4.68 -8.31
N CYS A 25 9.21 -5.75 -7.83
CA CYS A 25 9.36 -6.04 -6.41
C CYS A 25 10.10 -4.90 -5.68
N ILE A 26 11.19 -4.41 -6.28
CA ILE A 26 11.97 -3.28 -5.73
C ILE A 26 11.14 -1.99 -5.71
N TRP A 27 10.31 -1.75 -6.71
CA TRP A 27 9.43 -0.58 -6.77
C TRP A 27 8.38 -0.60 -5.65
N PHE A 28 7.72 -1.74 -5.40
CA PHE A 28 6.78 -1.87 -4.29
C PHE A 28 7.46 -1.66 -2.93
N TYR A 29 8.71 -2.10 -2.80
CA TYR A 29 9.49 -1.82 -1.59
C TYR A 29 9.76 -0.33 -1.40
N ILE A 30 10.21 0.38 -2.46
CA ILE A 30 10.46 1.83 -2.42
C ILE A 30 9.18 2.60 -2.09
N LEU A 31 8.04 2.22 -2.69
CA LEU A 31 6.74 2.82 -2.41
C LEU A 31 6.31 2.59 -0.96
N SER A 32 6.55 1.39 -0.40
CA SER A 32 6.29 1.12 1.01
C SER A 32 7.16 2.00 1.92
N LEU A 33 8.43 2.18 1.59
CA LEU A 33 9.35 3.03 2.36
C LEU A 33 8.90 4.49 2.33
N PHE A 34 8.50 4.98 1.15
CA PHE A 34 8.00 6.34 0.98
C PHE A 34 6.72 6.59 1.80
N ALA A 35 5.79 5.64 1.77
CA ALA A 35 4.57 5.70 2.56
C ALA A 35 4.84 5.73 4.07
N PHE A 36 5.81 4.93 4.52
CA PHE A 36 6.22 4.90 5.92
C PHE A 36 6.84 6.22 6.37
N VAL A 37 7.69 6.83 5.54
CA VAL A 37 8.26 8.16 5.82
C VAL A 37 7.15 9.20 5.94
N TYR A 38 6.20 9.22 5.01
CA TYR A 38 5.04 10.12 5.07
C TYR A 38 4.17 9.91 6.31
N PHE A 39 4.00 8.66 6.74
CA PHE A 39 3.30 8.33 7.97
C PHE A 39 4.01 8.94 9.18
N ILE A 40 5.34 8.84 9.28
CA ILE A 40 6.12 9.45 10.38
C ILE A 40 5.99 10.98 10.36
N PHE A 41 6.07 11.63 9.20
CA PHE A 41 5.88 13.08 9.10
C PHE A 41 4.49 13.51 9.56
N ASN A 42 3.43 12.77 9.20
CA ASN A 42 2.08 13.04 9.68
C ASN A 42 1.97 12.86 11.19
N LEU A 43 2.60 11.82 11.75
CA LEU A 43 2.62 11.55 13.19
C LEU A 43 3.34 12.67 13.96
N ALA A 44 4.50 13.10 13.47
CA ALA A 44 5.26 14.21 14.05
C ALA A 44 4.49 15.52 13.96
N GLY A 45 3.86 15.81 12.82
CA GLY A 45 2.98 16.96 12.64
C GLY A 45 1.79 16.95 13.60
N ALA A 46 1.17 15.79 13.82
CA ALA A 46 0.10 15.61 14.79
C ALA A 46 0.57 15.88 16.23
N PHE A 47 1.74 15.37 16.60
CA PHE A 47 2.31 15.52 17.94
C PHE A 47 2.64 16.99 18.25
N VAL A 48 3.27 17.69 17.30
CA VAL A 48 3.54 19.13 17.40
C VAL A 48 2.21 19.91 17.46
N ALA A 49 1.22 19.59 16.62
CA ALA A 49 -0.07 20.26 16.65
C ALA A 49 -0.82 20.08 17.99
N MET A 50 -0.70 18.90 18.62
CA MET A 50 -1.26 18.65 19.96
C MET A 50 -0.56 19.45 21.05
N LEU A 51 0.77 19.64 20.97
CA LEU A 51 1.54 20.37 21.98
C LEU A 51 1.33 21.89 21.91
N PHE A 52 1.20 22.46 20.71
CA PHE A 52 1.20 23.91 20.52
C PHE A 52 -0.18 24.57 20.41
N LYS A 53 -1.28 23.83 20.25
CA LYS A 53 -2.63 24.42 20.15
C LYS A 53 -3.66 23.69 21.04
N LYS A 54 -4.56 24.45 21.67
CA LYS A 54 -5.87 23.96 22.15
C LYS A 54 -6.70 23.55 20.92
N VAL A 55 -6.41 22.37 20.37
CA VAL A 55 -7.04 21.89 19.14
C VAL A 55 -8.48 21.47 19.42
N HIS A 56 -9.42 22.03 18.64
CA HIS A 56 -10.77 21.51 18.53
C HIS A 56 -10.73 20.03 18.10
N TYR A 57 -11.60 19.19 18.66
CA TYR A 57 -11.70 17.75 18.40
C TYR A 57 -11.76 17.34 16.91
N VAL A 58 -12.07 18.26 16.00
CA VAL A 58 -12.10 18.06 14.54
C VAL A 58 -10.69 17.88 13.93
N PHE A 59 -9.67 18.50 14.52
CA PHE A 59 -8.29 18.42 14.01
C PHE A 59 -7.62 17.05 14.24
N PRO A 60 -7.69 16.43 15.45
CA PRO A 60 -7.09 15.12 15.68
C PRO A 60 -7.79 13.98 14.92
N THR A 61 -9.11 14.06 14.69
CA THR A 61 -9.84 13.01 13.95
C THR A 61 -9.47 12.99 12.46
N GLY A 62 -9.29 14.16 11.84
CA GLY A 62 -8.80 14.25 10.45
C GLY A 62 -7.38 13.69 10.28
N LEU A 63 -6.48 14.04 11.20
CA LEU A 63 -5.11 13.51 11.23
C LEU A 63 -5.07 11.98 11.42
N PHE A 64 -5.96 11.45 12.27
CA PHE A 64 -6.06 10.01 12.49
C PHE A 64 -6.53 9.26 11.23
N MET A 65 -7.51 9.80 10.50
CA MET A 65 -7.94 9.24 9.22
C MET A 65 -6.82 9.25 8.16
N VAL A 66 -6.07 10.35 8.06
CA VAL A 66 -4.91 10.44 7.17
C VAL A 66 -3.86 9.39 7.54
N ALA A 67 -3.57 9.22 8.84
CA ALA A 67 -2.64 8.21 9.32
C ALA A 67 -3.07 6.78 8.94
N ILE A 68 -4.36 6.45 9.03
CA ILE A 68 -4.92 5.15 8.61
C ILE A 68 -4.71 4.93 7.12
N VAL A 69 -4.94 5.94 6.27
CA VAL A 69 -4.76 5.81 4.81
C VAL A 69 -3.30 5.52 4.46
N TRP A 70 -2.35 6.27 5.05
CA TRP A 70 -0.92 6.03 4.84
C TRP A 70 -0.48 4.66 5.38
N PHE A 71 -1.02 4.24 6.52
CA PHE A 71 -0.77 2.91 7.08
C PHE A 71 -1.31 1.79 6.18
N TYR A 72 -2.54 1.93 5.68
CA TYR A 72 -3.13 0.98 4.75
C TYR A 72 -2.33 0.90 3.45
N PHE A 73 -1.89 2.04 2.93
CA PHE A 73 -1.03 2.08 1.73
C PHE A 73 0.31 1.38 1.99
N TYR A 74 0.97 1.63 3.12
CA TYR A 74 2.18 0.88 3.52
C TYR A 74 1.92 -0.63 3.59
N PHE A 75 0.82 -1.04 4.22
CA PHE A 75 0.46 -2.44 4.42
C PHE A 75 0.26 -3.16 3.08
N ASN A 76 -0.50 -2.56 2.16
CA ASN A 76 -0.69 -3.11 0.81
C ASN A 76 0.64 -3.23 0.06
N ASN A 77 1.48 -2.19 0.04
CA ASN A 77 2.78 -2.24 -0.65
C ASN A 77 3.72 -3.31 -0.06
N ARG A 78 3.71 -3.53 1.26
CA ARG A 78 4.50 -4.59 1.90
C ARG A 78 3.97 -5.99 1.59
N LEU A 79 2.65 -6.15 1.51
CA LEU A 79 2.01 -7.40 1.08
C LEU A 79 2.38 -7.75 -0.36
N LEU A 80 2.30 -6.80 -1.28
CA LEU A 80 2.70 -7.00 -2.68
C LEU A 80 4.19 -7.37 -2.79
N TYR A 81 5.06 -6.69 -2.03
CA TYR A 81 6.48 -7.03 -1.96
C TYR A 81 6.73 -8.48 -1.49
N ASN A 82 6.07 -8.91 -0.40
CA ASN A 82 6.22 -10.27 0.10
C ASN A 82 5.68 -11.34 -0.88
N MET A 83 4.62 -11.03 -1.64
CA MET A 83 4.10 -11.92 -2.67
C MET A 83 5.04 -12.01 -3.89
N CYS A 84 5.62 -10.89 -4.31
CA CYS A 84 6.62 -10.88 -5.38
C CYS A 84 7.85 -11.72 -5.02
N LEU A 85 8.38 -11.56 -3.80
CA LEU A 85 9.50 -12.38 -3.31
C LEU A 85 9.18 -13.88 -3.24
N ARG A 86 7.90 -14.22 -3.01
CA ARG A 86 7.46 -15.62 -2.98
C ARG A 86 7.27 -16.21 -4.37
N SER A 87 6.93 -15.40 -5.37
CA SER A 87 6.75 -15.83 -6.76
C SER A 87 8.07 -16.10 -7.50
N GLU A 88 9.20 -15.62 -7.00
CA GLU A 88 10.54 -15.86 -7.56
C GLU A 88 11.09 -17.26 -7.20
N LYS A 89 10.45 -17.97 -6.24
CA LYS A 89 10.82 -19.35 -5.83
C LYS A 89 9.86 -20.38 -6.37
#